data_AF-A0A521SZM1-F1
#
_entry.id   AF-A0A521SZM1-F1
#
_cell.length_a   1.000
_cell.length_b   1.000
_cell.length_c   1.000
_cell.angle_alpha   90.00
_cell.angle_beta   90.00
_cell.angle_gamma   90.00
#
_symmetry.space_group_name_H-M   'P 1'
#
loop_
_entity.id
_entity.type
_entity.pdbx_description
1 polymer ?
#
loop_
_entity_poly.entity_id
_entity_poly.type
_entity_poly.pdbx_seq_one_letter_code
_entity_poly.pdbx_strand_id
1 'polypeptide(L)'
;MLPDYWLTRPDLNLDEEAPKDFDELLDTTLRTGGCPTIEYTLPWPKWQFLCHLADHHDIALHGSGDADIALFEPRQSKDLNEFGNQKAIYAAADGLWAMFFAIVDRERVGSITNACIRLSDETGAVHGPYYVFSVSQSALPNQPWRTGTVYILPRRTFTQQSPIAFGANQVHIAQLASFESVQPIAKLTVSPADFPFLMQIRGHDDERLQEYATALDTGAPWPEDV
;
A
#
# COMPACT_ATOMS: atom_id res chain seq x y z
N MET A 1 15.89 -14.35 -9.29
CA MET A 1 14.46 -14.54 -9.64
C MET A 1 13.70 -14.50 -8.34
N LEU A 2 12.68 -13.63 -8.22
CA LEU A 2 11.84 -13.62 -7.04
C LEU A 2 10.97 -14.90 -7.01
N PRO A 3 10.65 -15.44 -5.82
CA PRO A 3 9.68 -16.52 -5.70
C PRO A 3 8.32 -16.21 -6.35
N ASP A 4 7.56 -17.25 -6.68
CA ASP A 4 6.28 -17.17 -7.42
C ASP A 4 5.14 -16.46 -6.66
N TYR A 5 5.30 -16.25 -5.36
CA TYR A 5 4.34 -15.52 -4.53
C TYR A 5 4.40 -14.01 -4.69
N TRP A 6 5.45 -13.48 -5.35
CA TRP A 6 5.55 -12.07 -5.68
C TRP A 6 4.67 -11.75 -6.89
N LEU A 7 3.68 -10.90 -6.69
CA LEU A 7 2.83 -10.37 -7.73
C LEU A 7 3.50 -9.16 -8.39
N THR A 8 3.37 -9.02 -9.71
CA THR A 8 3.77 -7.80 -10.43
C THR A 8 2.58 -6.88 -10.60
N ARG A 9 2.81 -5.56 -10.58
CA ARG A 9 1.76 -4.57 -10.90
C ARG A 9 1.08 -4.96 -12.21
N PRO A 10 -0.27 -4.94 -12.31
CA PRO A 10 -0.93 -5.17 -13.59
C PRO A 10 -0.49 -4.11 -14.60
N ASP A 11 -0.48 -4.46 -15.87
CA ASP A 11 -0.13 -3.51 -16.92
C ASP A 11 -1.04 -2.27 -16.85
N LEU A 12 -0.41 -1.10 -16.84
CA LEU A 12 -1.11 0.17 -16.73
C LEU A 12 -2.00 0.43 -17.94
N ASN A 13 -1.57 0.02 -19.15
CA ASN A 13 -2.31 0.21 -20.42
C ASN A 13 -3.01 1.59 -20.50
N LEU A 14 -2.31 2.64 -20.06
CA LEU A 14 -2.79 4.01 -20.09
C LEU A 14 -2.55 4.57 -21.48
N ASP A 15 -3.53 5.27 -22.02
CA ASP A 15 -3.32 6.13 -23.18
C ASP A 15 -2.63 7.44 -22.75
N GLU A 16 -2.32 8.30 -23.72
CA GLU A 16 -1.67 9.59 -23.48
C GLU A 16 -2.58 10.61 -22.77
N GLU A 17 -3.87 10.32 -22.61
CA GLU A 17 -4.85 11.19 -21.97
C GLU A 17 -4.94 10.91 -20.46
N ALA A 18 -4.86 9.65 -20.05
CA ALA A 18 -5.10 9.25 -18.66
C ALA A 18 -4.27 10.03 -17.60
N PRO A 19 -2.95 10.25 -17.75
CA PRO A 19 -2.18 11.03 -16.77
C PRO A 19 -2.69 12.47 -16.62
N LYS A 20 -3.15 13.09 -17.71
CA LYS A 20 -3.67 14.47 -17.70
C LYS A 20 -5.02 14.52 -16.98
N ASP A 21 -5.89 13.55 -17.25
CA ASP A 21 -7.19 13.45 -16.59
C ASP A 21 -7.05 13.15 -15.10
N PHE A 22 -6.05 12.35 -14.72
CA PHE A 22 -5.70 12.12 -13.31
C PHE A 22 -5.25 13.41 -12.62
N ASP A 23 -4.36 14.18 -13.24
CA ASP A 23 -3.88 15.45 -12.69
C ASP A 23 -5.03 16.48 -12.61
N GLU A 24 -5.87 16.59 -13.63
CA GLU A 24 -7.03 17.48 -13.64
C GLU A 24 -8.06 17.12 -12.55
N LEU A 25 -8.31 15.82 -12.35
CA LEU A 25 -9.18 15.34 -11.27
C LEU A 25 -8.63 15.74 -9.91
N LEU A 26 -7.33 15.53 -9.67
CA LEU A 26 -6.69 15.92 -8.42
C LEU A 26 -6.78 17.44 -8.21
N ASP A 27 -6.35 18.23 -9.19
CA ASP A 27 -6.33 19.70 -9.09
C ASP A 27 -7.71 20.28 -8.83
N THR A 28 -8.72 19.81 -9.58
CA THR A 28 -10.10 20.26 -9.42
C THR A 28 -10.63 19.89 -8.03
N THR A 29 -10.32 18.69 -7.55
CA THR A 29 -10.71 18.26 -6.21
C THR A 29 -10.07 19.16 -5.14
N LEU A 30 -8.75 19.39 -5.21
CA LEU A 30 -8.01 20.16 -4.22
C LEU A 30 -8.46 21.62 -4.11
N ARG A 31 -9.00 22.22 -5.19
CA ARG A 31 -9.59 23.58 -5.15
C ARG A 31 -10.78 23.71 -4.19
N THR A 32 -11.45 22.61 -3.85
CA THR A 32 -12.56 22.60 -2.87
C THR A 32 -12.06 22.88 -1.46
N GLY A 33 -10.85 22.41 -1.12
CA GLY A 33 -10.28 22.49 0.23
C GLY A 33 -10.97 21.60 1.27
N GLY A 34 -10.37 21.49 2.47
CA GLY A 34 -10.99 20.81 3.61
C GLY A 34 -11.08 19.27 3.54
N CYS A 35 -10.12 18.61 2.87
CA CYS A 35 -10.13 17.16 2.62
C CYS A 35 -11.42 16.68 1.91
N PRO A 36 -11.68 17.17 0.69
CA PRO A 36 -12.83 16.73 -0.09
C PRO A 36 -12.71 15.24 -0.44
N THR A 37 -13.85 14.59 -0.55
CA THR A 37 -13.95 13.27 -1.18
C THR A 37 -13.79 13.43 -2.69
N ILE A 38 -12.91 12.65 -3.30
CA ILE A 38 -12.71 12.60 -4.75
C ILE A 38 -13.91 11.87 -5.37
N GLU A 39 -14.71 12.60 -6.14
CA GLU A 39 -15.78 12.03 -6.98
C GLU A 39 -15.16 11.39 -8.22
N TYR A 40 -14.79 10.12 -8.09
CA TYR A 40 -14.07 9.41 -9.14
C TYR A 40 -15.01 8.97 -10.28
N THR A 41 -14.92 9.64 -11.43
CA THR A 41 -15.78 9.43 -12.60
C THR A 41 -15.03 8.99 -13.87
N LEU A 42 -13.70 8.84 -13.76
CA LEU A 42 -12.84 8.47 -14.87
C LEU A 42 -13.03 6.99 -15.27
N PRO A 43 -12.79 6.63 -16.54
CA PRO A 43 -12.99 5.27 -17.03
C PRO A 43 -11.91 4.26 -16.58
N TRP A 44 -10.78 4.76 -16.06
CA TRP A 44 -9.68 3.93 -15.59
C TRP A 44 -9.92 3.41 -14.16
N PRO A 45 -9.38 2.24 -13.80
CA PRO A 45 -9.43 1.76 -12.42
C PRO A 45 -8.80 2.74 -11.42
N LYS A 46 -9.43 2.91 -10.24
CA LYS A 46 -8.93 3.79 -9.16
C LYS A 46 -7.49 3.52 -8.75
N TRP A 47 -7.05 2.26 -8.82
CA TRP A 47 -5.67 1.90 -8.47
C TRP A 47 -4.65 2.56 -9.39
N GLN A 48 -4.98 2.77 -10.67
CA GLN A 48 -4.09 3.42 -11.63
C GLN A 48 -3.90 4.89 -11.28
N PHE A 49 -4.99 5.57 -10.94
CA PHE A 49 -4.95 6.94 -10.43
C PHE A 49 -4.11 7.04 -9.16
N LEU A 50 -4.33 6.17 -8.17
CA LEU A 50 -3.56 6.19 -6.92
C LEU A 50 -2.07 5.90 -7.15
N CYS A 51 -1.73 4.95 -8.01
CA CYS A 51 -0.34 4.71 -8.40
C CYS A 51 0.26 5.93 -9.12
N HIS A 52 -0.47 6.56 -10.04
CA HIS A 52 -0.05 7.79 -10.70
C HIS A 52 0.25 8.92 -9.72
N LEU A 53 -0.63 9.12 -8.73
CA LEU A 53 -0.41 10.10 -7.66
C LEU A 53 0.87 9.84 -6.89
N ALA A 54 1.10 8.59 -6.45
CA ALA A 54 2.29 8.25 -5.68
C ALA A 54 3.59 8.30 -6.51
N ASP A 55 3.53 7.98 -7.81
CA ASP A 55 4.69 7.93 -8.69
C ASP A 55 5.13 9.33 -9.19
N HIS A 56 4.20 10.28 -9.34
CA HIS A 56 4.48 11.57 -10.00
C HIS A 56 4.30 12.82 -9.12
N HIS A 57 3.66 12.69 -7.96
CA HIS A 57 3.40 13.82 -7.07
C HIS A 57 4.05 13.65 -5.71
N ASP A 58 4.22 14.75 -4.97
CA ASP A 58 4.70 14.73 -3.58
C ASP A 58 3.57 14.29 -2.62
N ILE A 59 3.07 13.08 -2.83
CA ILE A 59 1.92 12.48 -2.15
C ILE A 59 2.32 11.20 -1.40
N ALA A 60 1.81 11.07 -0.18
CA ALA A 60 1.77 9.83 0.57
C ALA A 60 0.33 9.31 0.65
N LEU A 61 0.13 8.00 0.56
CA LEU A 61 -1.19 7.39 0.57
C LEU A 61 -1.43 6.58 1.85
N HIS A 62 -2.54 6.83 2.53
CA HIS A 62 -2.89 6.09 3.75
C HIS A 62 -4.23 5.37 3.57
N GLY A 63 -4.21 4.03 3.65
CA GLY A 63 -5.41 3.22 3.63
C GLY A 63 -6.00 3.02 5.03
N SER A 64 -7.30 3.29 5.19
CA SER A 64 -8.03 3.06 6.43
C SER A 64 -9.47 2.64 6.15
N GLY A 65 -10.09 1.94 7.10
CA GLY A 65 -11.55 1.72 7.07
C GLY A 65 -12.34 2.83 7.73
N ASP A 66 -11.68 3.69 8.50
CA ASP A 66 -12.30 4.89 9.07
C ASP A 66 -12.32 5.98 8.01
N ALA A 67 -13.52 6.38 7.60
CA ALA A 67 -13.75 7.38 6.55
C ALA A 67 -13.75 8.83 7.08
N ASP A 68 -13.64 9.03 8.39
CA ASP A 68 -13.84 10.32 9.07
C ASP A 68 -12.58 10.85 9.78
N ILE A 69 -11.39 10.40 9.35
CA ILE A 69 -10.12 10.87 9.90
C ILE A 69 -9.83 12.28 9.39
N ALA A 70 -10.05 13.28 10.25
CA ALA A 70 -9.72 14.68 9.97
C ALA A 70 -8.24 15.03 10.23
N LEU A 71 -7.59 14.28 11.11
CA LEU A 71 -6.18 14.48 11.49
C LEU A 71 -5.56 13.13 11.84
N PHE A 72 -4.46 12.81 11.18
CA PHE A 72 -3.63 11.68 11.56
C PHE A 72 -2.66 12.12 12.66
N GLU A 73 -2.56 11.31 13.72
CA GLU A 73 -1.62 11.54 14.81
C GLU A 73 -0.66 10.34 14.92
N PRO A 74 0.63 10.56 15.22
CA PRO A 74 1.59 9.48 15.43
C PRO A 74 1.15 8.52 16.54
N ARG A 75 1.06 7.23 16.21
CA ARG A 75 0.69 6.16 17.14
C ARG A 75 1.78 5.11 17.16
N GLN A 76 1.97 4.47 18.32
CA GLN A 76 2.89 3.36 18.42
C GLN A 76 2.32 2.18 17.64
N SER A 77 3.02 1.78 16.58
CA SER A 77 2.75 0.54 15.86
C SER A 77 3.39 -0.65 16.59
N LYS A 78 2.93 -1.86 16.26
CA LYS A 78 3.50 -3.14 16.73
C LYS A 78 3.86 -3.98 15.51
N ASP A 79 4.85 -3.53 14.78
CA ASP A 79 5.42 -4.26 13.64
C ASP A 79 6.61 -5.11 14.11
N LEU A 80 6.91 -6.17 13.36
CA LEU A 80 8.09 -7.00 13.57
C LEU A 80 9.38 -6.27 13.16
N ASN A 81 9.30 -5.39 12.16
CA ASN A 81 10.46 -4.64 11.69
C ASN A 81 10.64 -3.31 12.46
N GLU A 82 11.89 -2.91 12.70
CA GLU A 82 12.22 -1.73 13.51
C GLU A 82 11.61 -0.44 12.96
N PHE A 83 11.60 -0.26 11.63
CA PHE A 83 11.07 0.95 11.01
C PHE A 83 9.56 1.07 11.20
N GLY A 84 8.84 -0.04 11.06
CA GLY A 84 7.40 -0.20 11.28
C GLY A 84 7.00 -0.18 12.76
N ASN A 85 7.95 -0.28 13.70
CA ASN A 85 7.72 -0.33 15.13
C ASN A 85 8.05 1.00 15.84
N GLN A 86 7.67 2.12 15.24
CA GLN A 86 7.88 3.46 15.78
C GLN A 86 6.55 4.13 16.11
N LYS A 87 6.61 5.18 16.94
CA LYS A 87 5.48 6.09 17.12
C LYS A 87 5.41 7.05 15.94
N ALA A 88 4.65 6.67 14.92
CA ALA A 88 4.56 7.40 13.66
C ALA A 88 3.17 7.27 13.02
N ILE A 89 2.93 8.08 12.00
CA ILE A 89 1.88 7.85 11.00
C ILE A 89 2.54 7.09 9.86
N TYR A 90 2.01 5.92 9.53
CA TYR A 90 2.49 5.15 8.40
C TYR A 90 1.67 5.42 7.16
N ALA A 91 2.33 5.49 6.01
CA ALA A 91 1.71 5.63 4.70
C ALA A 91 2.51 4.84 3.66
N ALA A 92 1.95 4.72 2.46
CA ALA A 92 2.57 4.07 1.33
C ALA A 92 2.96 5.08 0.25
N ALA A 93 4.09 4.82 -0.41
CA ALA A 93 4.47 5.42 -1.69
C ALA A 93 3.96 4.59 -2.89
N ASP A 94 2.89 3.80 -2.68
CA ASP A 94 2.27 2.97 -3.72
C ASP A 94 0.75 2.87 -3.48
N GLY A 95 -0.01 3.05 -4.56
CA GLY A 95 -1.48 3.07 -4.53
C GLY A 95 -2.12 1.73 -4.16
N LEU A 96 -1.60 0.62 -4.70
CA LEU A 96 -2.14 -0.72 -4.44
C LEU A 96 -1.88 -1.13 -2.99
N TRP A 97 -0.71 -0.78 -2.47
CA TRP A 97 -0.40 -1.09 -1.08
C TRP A 97 -1.30 -0.33 -0.10
N ALA A 98 -1.56 0.96 -0.36
CA ALA A 98 -2.53 1.73 0.41
C ALA A 98 -3.96 1.15 0.30
N MET A 99 -4.38 0.73 -0.90
CA MET A 99 -5.70 0.12 -1.10
C MET A 99 -5.88 -1.14 -0.27
N PHE A 100 -4.86 -2.00 -0.17
CA PHE A 100 -4.92 -3.21 0.68
C PHE A 100 -5.28 -2.87 2.13
N PHE A 101 -4.62 -1.87 2.73
CA PHE A 101 -4.93 -1.43 4.10
C PHE A 101 -6.34 -0.83 4.24
N ALA A 102 -6.86 -0.19 3.19
CA ALA A 102 -8.22 0.33 3.19
C ALA A 102 -9.27 -0.79 3.18
N ILE A 103 -9.09 -1.80 2.32
CA ILE A 103 -10.10 -2.83 2.07
C ILE A 103 -10.06 -4.01 3.04
N VAL A 104 -8.94 -4.27 3.72
CA VAL A 104 -8.87 -5.33 4.73
C VAL A 104 -9.64 -4.89 5.98
N ASP A 105 -10.60 -5.71 6.39
CA ASP A 105 -11.30 -5.51 7.65
C ASP A 105 -10.47 -6.04 8.82
N ARG A 106 -9.71 -5.13 9.44
CA ARG A 106 -8.80 -5.41 10.55
C ARG A 106 -9.50 -5.92 11.81
N GLU A 107 -10.82 -5.78 11.93
CA GLU A 107 -11.59 -6.35 13.04
C GLU A 107 -11.92 -7.84 12.83
N ARG A 108 -11.83 -8.31 11.57
CA ARG A 108 -12.20 -9.67 11.15
C ARG A 108 -11.00 -10.53 10.77
N VAL A 109 -9.77 -9.99 10.84
CA VAL A 109 -8.52 -10.73 10.62
C VAL A 109 -7.66 -10.69 11.88
N GLY A 110 -7.01 -11.80 12.22
CA GLY A 110 -6.07 -11.84 13.35
C GLY A 110 -4.80 -11.06 13.02
N SER A 111 -4.27 -11.25 11.81
CA SER A 111 -3.07 -10.59 11.34
C SER A 111 -3.03 -10.46 9.81
N ILE A 112 -2.02 -9.73 9.32
CA ILE A 112 -1.72 -9.56 7.90
C ILE A 112 -0.23 -9.72 7.70
N THR A 113 0.13 -10.30 6.55
CA THR A 113 1.51 -10.29 6.04
C THR A 113 1.48 -9.72 4.65
N ASN A 114 2.31 -8.72 4.38
CA ASN A 114 2.27 -7.98 3.13
C ASN A 114 3.62 -7.33 2.84
N ALA A 115 3.87 -7.03 1.58
CA ALA A 115 5.04 -6.30 1.13
C ALA A 115 4.73 -5.55 -0.17
N CYS A 116 5.38 -4.40 -0.35
CA CYS A 116 5.43 -3.66 -1.60
C CYS A 116 6.86 -3.16 -1.80
N ILE A 117 7.59 -3.77 -2.76
CA ILE A 117 9.02 -3.52 -2.93
C ILE A 117 9.39 -3.20 -4.38
N ARG A 118 10.47 -2.44 -4.55
CA ARG A 118 11.26 -2.38 -5.79
C ARG A 118 12.66 -2.92 -5.52
N LEU A 119 13.30 -3.48 -6.53
CA LEU A 119 14.66 -3.99 -6.44
C LEU A 119 15.59 -3.15 -7.31
N SER A 120 16.64 -2.59 -6.74
CA SER A 120 17.73 -1.98 -7.50
C SER A 120 18.86 -3.00 -7.63
N ASP A 121 19.30 -3.30 -8.85
CA ASP A 121 20.44 -4.18 -9.08
C ASP A 121 21.79 -3.45 -8.97
N GLU A 122 22.89 -4.20 -9.12
CA GLU A 122 24.26 -3.67 -9.05
C GLU A 122 24.54 -2.55 -10.07
N THR A 123 23.77 -2.47 -11.15
CA THR A 123 23.89 -1.43 -12.18
C THR A 123 23.06 -0.19 -11.86
N GLY A 124 22.25 -0.25 -10.80
CA GLY A 124 21.29 0.78 -10.42
C GLY A 124 19.96 0.71 -11.17
N ALA A 125 19.74 -0.32 -12.00
CA ALA A 125 18.45 -0.50 -12.66
C ALA A 125 17.40 -0.96 -11.65
N VAL A 126 16.23 -0.32 -11.70
CA VAL A 126 15.13 -0.55 -10.77
C VAL A 126 14.10 -1.48 -11.41
N HIS A 127 13.73 -2.54 -10.70
CA HIS A 127 12.78 -3.56 -11.10
C HIS A 127 11.55 -3.59 -10.18
N GLY A 128 10.40 -3.98 -10.73
CA GLY A 128 9.12 -4.03 -10.01
C GLY A 128 8.23 -2.80 -10.30
N PRO A 129 7.27 -2.47 -9.42
CA PRO A 129 7.10 -3.00 -8.07
C PRO A 129 6.58 -4.44 -8.00
N TYR A 130 6.92 -5.10 -6.88
CA TYR A 130 6.50 -6.45 -6.52
C TYR A 130 5.70 -6.42 -5.23
N TYR A 131 4.67 -7.26 -5.16
CA TYR A 131 3.72 -7.26 -4.06
C TYR A 131 3.53 -8.64 -3.44
N VAL A 132 3.24 -8.64 -2.14
CA VAL A 132 2.66 -9.77 -1.42
C VAL A 132 1.51 -9.24 -0.58
N PHE A 133 0.39 -9.96 -0.60
CA PHE A 133 -0.78 -9.68 0.23
C PHE A 133 -1.28 -10.97 0.84
N SER A 134 -1.38 -11.00 2.17
CA SER A 134 -1.88 -12.15 2.90
C SER A 134 -2.63 -11.73 4.17
N VAL A 135 -3.69 -12.46 4.48
CA VAL A 135 -4.52 -12.31 5.70
C VAL A 135 -4.57 -13.64 6.44
N SER A 136 -5.00 -13.65 7.71
CA SER A 136 -5.20 -14.91 8.44
C SER A 136 -6.03 -15.92 7.62
N GLN A 137 -5.50 -17.12 7.42
CA GLN A 137 -6.13 -18.18 6.62
C GLN A 137 -7.53 -18.52 7.14
N SER A 138 -7.73 -18.46 8.46
CA SER A 138 -9.03 -18.68 9.12
C SER A 138 -10.10 -17.64 8.75
N ALA A 139 -9.70 -16.43 8.39
CA ALA A 139 -10.60 -15.34 8.03
C ALA A 139 -10.99 -15.35 6.55
N LEU A 140 -10.10 -15.84 5.68
CA LEU A 140 -10.23 -15.74 4.22
C LEU A 140 -11.55 -16.31 3.66
N PRO A 141 -12.07 -17.49 4.10
CA PRO A 141 -13.36 -18.01 3.63
C PRO A 141 -14.55 -17.09 3.89
N ASN A 142 -14.45 -16.22 4.91
CA ASN A 142 -15.50 -15.29 5.28
C ASN A 142 -15.41 -13.95 4.53
N GLN A 143 -14.47 -13.81 3.59
CA GLN A 143 -14.25 -12.59 2.81
C GLN A 143 -14.12 -11.38 3.74
N PRO A 144 -12.98 -11.24 4.47
CA PRO A 144 -12.79 -10.23 5.51
C PRO A 144 -12.45 -8.86 4.89
N TRP A 145 -13.29 -8.44 3.95
CA TRP A 145 -13.14 -7.24 3.14
C TRP A 145 -14.21 -6.21 3.51
N ARG A 146 -13.88 -4.95 3.31
CA ARG A 146 -14.77 -3.81 3.52
C ARG A 146 -14.56 -2.75 2.45
N THR A 147 -15.55 -1.87 2.32
CA THR A 147 -15.31 -0.55 1.73
C THR A 147 -14.42 0.24 2.68
N GLY A 148 -13.42 0.92 2.13
CA GLY A 148 -12.47 1.73 2.88
C GLY A 148 -12.19 3.05 2.18
N THR A 149 -11.23 3.78 2.74
CA THR A 149 -10.80 5.10 2.27
C THR A 149 -9.30 5.11 2.09
N VAL A 150 -8.84 5.59 0.94
CA VAL A 150 -7.45 5.98 0.73
C VAL A 150 -7.36 7.49 0.89
N TYR A 151 -6.65 7.93 1.92
CA TYR A 151 -6.37 9.33 2.17
C TYR A 151 -5.13 9.76 1.40
N ILE A 152 -5.23 10.93 0.77
CA ILE A 152 -4.13 11.61 0.09
C ILE A 152 -3.51 12.56 1.12
N LEU A 153 -2.25 12.30 1.46
CA LEU A 153 -1.49 13.06 2.45
C LEU A 153 -0.35 13.82 1.77
N PRO A 154 0.01 15.03 2.25
CA PRO A 154 1.21 15.71 1.79
C PRO A 154 2.45 14.91 2.21
N ARG A 155 3.34 14.60 1.27
CA ARG A 155 4.51 13.74 1.50
C ARG A 155 5.63 14.42 2.31
N ARG A 156 5.68 15.76 2.33
CA ARG A 156 6.74 16.58 2.93
C ARG A 156 7.21 16.17 4.34
N THR A 157 6.33 15.68 5.22
CA THR A 157 6.67 15.31 6.61
C THR A 157 6.98 13.84 6.79
N PHE A 158 6.97 13.06 5.70
CA PHE A 158 7.20 11.63 5.73
C PHE A 158 8.63 11.30 5.33
N THR A 159 9.27 10.45 6.12
CA THR A 159 10.55 9.83 5.80
C THR A 159 10.30 8.47 5.16
N GLN A 160 11.01 8.17 4.06
CA GLN A 160 10.99 6.83 3.47
C GLN A 160 11.86 5.88 4.29
N GLN A 161 11.46 4.62 4.38
CA GLN A 161 12.35 3.58 4.89
C GLN A 161 13.63 3.49 4.04
N SER A 162 14.78 3.44 4.70
CA SER A 162 16.06 3.25 4.03
C SER A 162 16.07 1.92 3.27
N PRO A 163 16.70 1.85 2.07
CA PRO A 163 16.83 0.60 1.34
C PRO A 163 17.58 -0.46 2.16
N ILE A 164 17.16 -1.71 2.03
CA ILE A 164 17.75 -2.86 2.71
C ILE A 164 18.61 -3.65 1.72
N ALA A 165 19.79 -4.09 2.14
CA ALA A 165 20.65 -4.92 1.30
C ALA A 165 20.05 -6.33 1.12
N PHE A 166 20.05 -6.83 -0.12
CA PHE A 166 19.60 -8.17 -0.47
C PHE A 166 20.56 -8.82 -1.47
N GLY A 167 21.53 -9.58 -0.95
CA GLY A 167 22.66 -10.02 -1.75
C GLY A 167 23.41 -8.82 -2.31
N ALA A 168 23.53 -8.73 -3.65
CA ALA A 168 24.13 -7.59 -4.33
C ALA A 168 23.12 -6.51 -4.76
N ASN A 169 21.83 -6.74 -4.51
CA ASN A 169 20.75 -5.82 -4.83
C ASN A 169 20.35 -4.99 -3.60
N GLN A 170 19.55 -3.94 -3.82
CA GLN A 170 18.88 -3.18 -2.77
C GLN A 170 17.36 -3.34 -2.88
N VAL A 171 16.70 -3.54 -1.74
CA VAL A 171 15.25 -3.60 -1.61
C VAL A 171 14.75 -2.24 -1.15
N HIS A 172 13.88 -1.63 -1.95
CA HIS A 172 13.19 -0.39 -1.62
C HIS A 172 11.76 -0.73 -1.23
N ILE A 173 11.46 -0.66 0.06
CA ILE A 173 10.10 -0.86 0.56
C ILE A 173 9.34 0.47 0.41
N ALA A 174 8.11 0.43 -0.12
CA ALA A 174 7.29 1.61 -0.34
C ALA A 174 6.75 2.25 0.96
N GLN A 175 7.40 2.02 2.12
CA GLN A 175 6.94 2.42 3.44
C GLN A 175 7.43 3.81 3.83
N LEU A 176 6.48 4.60 4.31
CA LEU A 176 6.68 5.97 4.74
C LEU A 176 6.28 6.11 6.21
N ALA A 177 7.00 6.94 6.95
CA ALA A 177 6.69 7.28 8.34
C ALA A 177 6.77 8.78 8.57
N SER A 178 5.74 9.38 9.19
CA SER A 178 5.77 10.75 9.69
C SER A 178 5.68 10.78 11.22
N PHE A 179 6.47 11.63 11.85
CA PHE A 179 6.52 11.79 13.31
C PHE A 179 5.70 12.99 13.81
N GLU A 180 5.02 13.68 12.90
CA GLU A 180 4.20 14.86 13.17
C GLU A 180 2.76 14.56 12.76
N SER A 181 1.79 15.29 13.32
CA SER A 181 0.40 15.14 12.90
C SER A 181 0.20 15.65 11.46
N VAL A 182 -0.63 14.95 10.68
CA VAL A 182 -0.83 15.25 9.25
C VAL A 182 -2.31 15.36 8.94
N GLN A 183 -2.71 16.46 8.30
CA GLN A 183 -4.05 16.61 7.75
C GLN A 183 -4.07 16.03 6.32
N PRO A 184 -5.07 15.19 5.99
CA PRO A 184 -5.28 14.77 4.62
C PRO A 184 -5.73 15.94 3.74
N ILE A 185 -5.28 15.96 2.49
CA ILE A 185 -5.64 17.01 1.51
C ILE A 185 -6.83 16.61 0.65
N ALA A 186 -7.11 15.31 0.52
CA ALA A 186 -8.28 14.73 -0.12
C ALA A 186 -8.42 13.26 0.33
N LYS A 187 -9.55 12.62 -0.02
CA LYS A 187 -9.76 11.19 0.23
C LYS A 187 -10.52 10.52 -0.90
N LEU A 188 -10.26 9.25 -1.14
CA LEU A 188 -10.93 8.45 -2.16
C LEU A 188 -11.54 7.19 -1.52
N THR A 189 -12.85 7.00 -1.69
CA THR A 189 -13.51 5.77 -1.29
C THR A 189 -13.17 4.63 -2.25
N VAL A 190 -12.74 3.50 -1.71
CA VAL A 190 -12.40 2.28 -2.47
C VAL A 190 -13.17 1.09 -1.91
N SER A 191 -13.57 0.19 -2.79
CA SER A 191 -14.20 -1.08 -2.46
C SER A 191 -13.27 -2.26 -2.76
N PRO A 192 -13.55 -3.46 -2.24
CA PRO A 192 -12.75 -4.64 -2.57
C PRO A 192 -12.69 -4.92 -4.09
N ALA A 193 -13.76 -4.59 -4.84
CA ALA A 193 -13.81 -4.74 -6.29
C ALA A 193 -12.87 -3.78 -7.05
N ASP A 194 -12.43 -2.69 -6.43
CA ASP A 194 -11.47 -1.76 -7.03
C ASP A 194 -10.03 -2.32 -6.96
N PHE A 195 -9.77 -3.33 -6.12
CA PHE A 195 -8.44 -3.88 -5.88
C PHE A 195 -8.13 -5.06 -6.81
N PRO A 196 -7.14 -4.94 -7.71
CA PRO A 196 -6.93 -5.94 -8.77
C PRO A 196 -6.41 -7.28 -8.26
N PHE A 197 -5.83 -7.32 -7.06
CA PHE A 197 -5.26 -8.54 -6.48
C PHE A 197 -6.18 -9.22 -5.47
N LEU A 198 -7.46 -8.85 -5.38
CA LEU A 198 -8.39 -9.38 -4.36
C LEU A 198 -8.39 -10.93 -4.34
N MET A 199 -8.44 -11.56 -5.51
CA MET A 199 -8.45 -13.02 -5.65
C MET A 199 -7.07 -13.67 -5.52
N GLN A 200 -6.01 -12.88 -5.40
CA GLN A 200 -4.62 -13.31 -5.24
C GLN A 200 -4.09 -13.06 -3.82
N ILE A 201 -4.93 -12.51 -2.92
CA ILE A 201 -4.62 -12.42 -1.50
C ILE A 201 -4.55 -13.84 -0.94
N ARG A 202 -3.39 -14.19 -0.38
CA ARG A 202 -3.14 -15.50 0.23
C ARG A 202 -3.70 -15.56 1.65
N GLY A 203 -3.88 -16.76 2.16
CA GLY A 203 -3.94 -16.94 3.59
C GLY A 203 -2.57 -17.25 4.18
N HIS A 204 -2.43 -17.04 5.48
CA HIS A 204 -1.30 -17.50 6.27
C HIS A 204 -1.75 -18.01 7.63
N ASP A 205 -0.92 -18.85 8.24
CA ASP A 205 -1.08 -19.29 9.61
C ASP A 205 -0.58 -18.21 10.59
N ASP A 206 -1.46 -17.73 11.49
CA ASP A 206 -1.13 -16.72 12.49
C ASP A 206 -0.06 -17.20 13.49
N GLU A 207 0.12 -18.52 13.65
CA GLU A 207 1.15 -19.09 14.53
C GLU A 207 2.55 -19.08 13.89
N ARG A 208 2.64 -18.86 12.57
CA ARG A 208 3.88 -18.95 11.77
C ARG A 208 4.33 -17.62 11.19
N LEU A 209 3.83 -16.49 11.70
CA LEU A 209 4.15 -15.13 11.20
C LEU A 209 5.66 -14.86 11.06
N GLN A 210 6.47 -15.39 11.97
CA GLN A 210 7.92 -15.23 11.89
C GLN A 210 8.53 -15.94 10.68
N GLU A 211 7.99 -17.10 10.26
CA GLU A 211 8.44 -17.82 9.07
C GLU A 211 8.11 -17.04 7.80
N TYR A 212 6.91 -16.48 7.70
CA TYR A 212 6.52 -15.64 6.57
C TYR A 212 7.36 -14.37 6.49
N ALA A 213 7.64 -13.71 7.63
CA ALA A 213 8.55 -12.57 7.69
C ALA A 213 9.95 -12.94 7.20
N THR A 214 10.50 -14.07 7.67
CA THR A 214 11.80 -14.56 7.19
C THR A 214 11.79 -14.88 5.70
N ALA A 215 10.70 -15.45 5.16
CA ALA A 215 10.59 -15.70 3.72
C ALA A 215 10.60 -14.40 2.91
N LEU A 216 9.91 -13.35 3.35
CA LEU A 216 9.95 -12.04 2.72
C LEU A 216 11.34 -11.40 2.76
N ASP A 217 12.02 -11.49 3.91
CA ASP A 217 13.35 -10.88 4.12
C ASP A 217 14.46 -11.60 3.35
N THR A 218 14.36 -12.93 3.22
CA THR A 218 15.41 -13.77 2.61
C THR A 218 15.11 -14.19 1.19
N GLY A 219 13.89 -13.92 0.69
CA GLY A 219 13.42 -14.42 -0.59
C GLY A 219 13.28 -15.95 -0.64
N ALA A 220 13.16 -16.60 0.52
CA ALA A 220 12.85 -18.02 0.59
C ALA A 220 11.42 -18.29 0.07
N PRO A 221 11.09 -19.52 -0.36
CA PRO A 221 9.74 -19.87 -0.78
C PRO A 221 8.68 -19.53 0.28
N TRP A 222 7.45 -19.26 -0.16
CA TRP A 222 6.33 -19.09 0.76
C TRP A 222 6.18 -20.37 1.59
N PRO A 223 6.12 -20.28 2.93
CA PRO A 223 5.87 -21.44 3.77
C PRO A 223 4.61 -22.16 3.31
N GLU A 224 4.72 -23.46 2.99
CA GLU A 224 3.57 -24.27 2.59
C GLU A 224 2.58 -24.38 3.76
N ASP A 225 1.29 -24.32 3.44
CA ASP A 225 0.22 -24.64 4.37
C ASP A 225 0.27 -26.16 4.62
N VAL A 226 0.33 -26.57 5.89
CA VAL A 226 0.33 -28.00 6.30
C VAL A 226 -1.11 -28.49 6.45
#